data_AF-A0A318K3I8-F1
#
_entry.id   AF-A0A318K3I8-F1
#
_cell.length_a   1.000
_cell.length_b   1.000
_cell.length_c   1.000
_cell.angle_alpha   90.00
_cell.angle_beta   90.00
_cell.angle_gamma   90.00
#
_symmetry.space_group_name_H-M   'P 1'
#
loop_
_entity.id
_entity.type
_entity.pdbx_description
1 polymer ?
#
loop_
_entity_poly.entity_id
_entity_poly.type
_entity_poly.pdbx_seq_one_letter_code
_entity_poly.pdbx_strand_id
1 'polypeptide(L)'
;MPKIFSAALLTASAVGSLLLLPAAPAYAQSEACGRAIDAINAAIDASPNGTLEKNTAKALNRTLLSIDATGAEKDVIAAYANALVDENITDLDPATDELNRVCGG
;
A
#
# COMPACT_ATOMS: atom_id res chain seq x y z
N MET A 1 -20.12 23.59 64.22
CA MET A 1 -21.24 24.42 63.73
C MET A 1 -21.03 24.68 62.24
N PRO A 2 -22.08 24.52 61.41
CA PRO A 2 -21.97 24.39 59.95
C PRO A 2 -22.02 25.76 59.25
N LYS A 3 -21.45 25.86 58.05
CA LYS A 3 -22.07 26.67 56.99
C LYS A 3 -21.65 26.20 55.60
N ILE A 4 -22.61 25.52 54.96
CA ILE A 4 -22.73 25.31 53.52
C ILE A 4 -22.99 26.65 52.83
N PHE A 5 -22.35 26.88 51.69
CA PHE A 5 -22.90 27.72 50.63
C PHE A 5 -22.60 27.07 49.28
N SER A 6 -23.66 26.55 48.67
CA SER A 6 -23.73 26.21 47.26
C SER A 6 -23.72 27.50 46.42
N ALA A 7 -22.91 27.54 45.38
CA ALA A 7 -23.06 28.49 44.28
C ALA A 7 -22.96 27.71 42.97
N ALA A 8 -24.08 27.67 42.26
CA ALA A 8 -24.20 27.15 40.91
C ALA A 8 -23.39 28.03 39.95
N LEU A 9 -22.56 27.40 39.11
CA LEU A 9 -22.04 28.03 37.90
C LEU A 9 -22.27 27.08 36.72
N LEU A 10 -23.24 27.47 35.91
CA LEU A 10 -23.47 27.01 34.56
C LEU A 10 -22.19 27.21 33.72
N THR A 11 -21.67 26.13 33.14
CA THR A 11 -20.76 26.18 31.99
C THR A 11 -21.30 25.18 30.96
N ALA A 12 -22.15 25.66 30.05
CA ALA A 12 -21.75 26.11 28.73
C ALA A 12 -21.55 24.93 27.78
N SER A 13 -22.55 24.74 26.92
CA SER A 13 -22.55 23.89 25.75
C SER A 13 -21.35 24.16 24.86
N ALA A 14 -20.60 23.11 24.53
CA ALA A 14 -19.87 23.04 23.28
C ALA A 14 -20.39 21.83 22.52
N VAL A 15 -21.38 22.08 21.65
CA VAL A 15 -21.58 21.29 20.43
C VAL A 15 -20.29 21.47 19.62
N GLY A 16 -19.30 20.65 19.92
CA GLY A 16 -18.17 20.43 19.03
C GLY A 16 -18.71 19.62 17.88
N SER A 17 -19.15 20.32 16.83
CA SER A 17 -19.31 19.75 15.51
C SER A 17 -18.11 18.83 15.27
N LEU A 18 -18.37 17.52 15.15
CA LEU A 18 -17.47 16.62 14.44
C LEU A 18 -17.37 17.22 13.05
N LEU A 19 -16.42 18.14 12.90
CA LEU A 19 -15.93 18.59 11.62
C LEU A 19 -15.61 17.29 10.91
N LEU A 20 -16.43 16.99 9.93
CA LEU A 20 -16.15 16.11 8.81
C LEU A 20 -14.81 16.59 8.24
N LEU A 21 -13.72 16.19 8.89
CA LEU A 21 -12.45 16.09 8.23
C LEU A 21 -12.76 15.16 7.07
N PRO A 22 -12.69 15.60 5.80
CA PRO A 22 -12.54 14.63 4.74
C PRO A 22 -11.39 13.76 5.19
N ALA A 23 -11.61 12.45 5.27
CA ALA A 23 -10.53 11.52 5.43
C ALA A 23 -9.52 11.90 4.35
N ALA A 24 -8.45 12.61 4.73
CA ALA A 24 -7.30 12.79 3.89
C ALA A 24 -6.96 11.36 3.45
N PRO A 25 -6.71 11.11 2.15
CA PRO A 25 -6.38 9.76 1.73
C PRO A 25 -5.22 9.33 2.62
N ALA A 26 -5.42 8.26 3.39
CA ALA A 26 -4.36 7.62 4.15
C ALA A 26 -3.33 7.22 3.10
N TYR A 27 -2.29 8.04 2.91
CA TYR A 27 -1.36 8.05 1.76
C TYR A 27 -1.79 7.07 0.68
N ALA A 28 -2.89 7.37 -0.03
CA ALA A 28 -3.52 6.37 -0.87
C ALA A 28 -2.48 5.92 -1.88
N GLN A 29 -2.06 4.66 -1.76
CA GLN A 29 -1.14 3.98 -2.66
C GLN A 29 -1.36 4.49 -4.07
N SER A 30 -0.30 4.95 -4.74
CA SER A 30 -0.44 5.53 -6.07
C SER A 30 -1.14 4.56 -7.01
N GLU A 31 -1.78 5.08 -8.06
CA GLU A 31 -2.42 4.21 -9.06
C GLU A 31 -1.44 3.19 -9.63
N ALA A 32 -0.17 3.59 -9.84
CA ALA A 32 0.88 2.70 -10.32
C ALA A 32 1.16 1.56 -9.32
N CYS A 33 1.36 1.88 -8.05
CA CYS A 33 1.55 0.87 -7.01
C CYS A 33 0.33 -0.03 -6.86
N GLY A 34 -0.90 0.51 -6.94
CA GLY A 34 -2.14 -0.28 -6.89
C GLY A 34 -2.19 -1.31 -8.02
N ARG A 35 -1.96 -0.86 -9.26
CA ARG A 35 -1.90 -1.73 -10.43
C ARG A 35 -0.80 -2.77 -10.35
N ALA A 36 0.36 -2.44 -9.77
CA ALA A 36 1.46 -3.38 -9.59
C ALA A 36 1.08 -4.49 -8.61
N ILE A 37 0.54 -4.15 -7.43
CA ILE A 37 0.08 -5.12 -6.43
C ILE A 37 -1.03 -6.01 -7.00
N ASP A 38 -2.01 -5.43 -7.69
CA ASP A 38 -3.10 -6.19 -8.32
C ASP A 38 -2.57 -7.20 -9.35
N ALA A 39 -1.61 -6.79 -10.19
CA ALA A 39 -1.00 -7.68 -11.17
C ALA A 39 -0.21 -8.82 -10.51
N ILE A 40 0.51 -8.54 -9.41
CA ILE A 40 1.25 -9.55 -8.63
C ILE A 40 0.28 -10.55 -8.01
N ASN A 41 -0.76 -10.08 -7.34
CA ASN A 41 -1.77 -10.94 -6.72
C ASN A 41 -2.49 -11.81 -7.76
N ALA A 42 -2.87 -11.25 -8.90
CA ALA A 42 -3.49 -12.02 -9.98
C ALA A 42 -2.56 -13.12 -10.53
N ALA A 43 -1.25 -12.88 -10.60
CA ALA A 43 -0.28 -13.87 -11.04
C ALA A 43 -0.08 -14.99 -9.99
N ILE A 44 -0.12 -14.64 -8.70
CA ILE A 44 -0.07 -15.61 -7.59
C ILE A 44 -1.33 -16.47 -7.58
N ASP A 45 -2.51 -15.86 -7.71
CA ASP A 45 -3.80 -16.58 -7.77
C ASP A 45 -3.88 -17.53 -8.97
N ALA A 46 -3.25 -17.16 -10.09
CA ALA A 46 -3.11 -18.02 -11.27
C ALA A 46 -2.05 -19.13 -11.12
N SER A 47 -1.32 -19.18 -10.01
CA SER A 47 -0.25 -20.13 -9.74
C SER A 47 -0.71 -21.24 -8.78
N PRO A 48 -1.29 -22.36 -9.28
CA PRO A 48 -1.94 -23.37 -8.43
C PRO A 48 -0.98 -24.11 -7.48
N ASN A 49 0.32 -24.07 -7.75
CA ASN A 49 1.35 -24.74 -6.96
C ASN A 49 2.08 -23.79 -5.98
N GLY A 50 1.64 -22.53 -5.86
CA GLY A 50 2.31 -21.52 -5.05
C GLY A 50 3.63 -21.01 -5.64
N THR A 51 3.98 -21.45 -6.86
CA THR A 51 5.18 -21.03 -7.58
C THR A 51 4.79 -20.41 -8.91
N LEU A 52 5.31 -19.21 -9.19
CA LEU A 52 5.16 -18.56 -10.49
C LEU A 52 5.90 -19.34 -11.57
N GLU A 53 5.16 -19.99 -12.46
CA GLU A 53 5.76 -20.67 -13.62
C GLU A 53 6.49 -19.66 -14.53
N LYS A 54 7.53 -20.11 -15.24
CA LYS A 54 8.39 -19.25 -16.09
C LYS A 54 7.60 -18.39 -17.08
N ASN A 55 6.51 -18.92 -17.64
CA ASN A 55 5.66 -18.17 -18.56
C ASN A 55 4.84 -17.09 -17.84
N THR A 56 4.29 -17.40 -16.66
CA THR A 56 3.56 -16.46 -15.80
C THR A 56 4.48 -15.35 -15.30
N ALA A 57 5.69 -15.68 -14.85
CA ALA A 57 6.70 -14.70 -14.43
C ALA A 57 7.10 -13.74 -15.57
N LYS A 58 7.30 -14.26 -16.80
CA LYS A 58 7.55 -13.44 -17.99
C LYS A 58 6.36 -12.57 -18.41
N ALA A 59 5.14 -13.04 -18.19
CA ALA A 59 3.95 -12.24 -18.46
C ALA A 59 3.82 -11.12 -17.44
N LEU A 60 4.01 -11.44 -16.15
CA LEU A 60 4.00 -10.46 -15.05
C LEU A 60 5.09 -9.40 -15.24
N ASN A 61 6.33 -9.79 -15.56
CA ASN A 61 7.41 -8.85 -15.88
C ASN A 61 6.98 -7.82 -16.94
N ARG A 62 6.40 -8.27 -18.05
CA ARG A 62 5.93 -7.38 -19.13
C ARG A 62 4.82 -6.46 -18.66
N THR A 63 3.86 -6.99 -17.90
CA THR A 63 2.76 -6.20 -17.32
C THR A 63 3.30 -5.11 -16.41
N LEU A 64 4.19 -5.44 -15.47
CA LEU A 64 4.77 -4.49 -14.52
C LEU A 64 5.58 -3.40 -15.22
N LEU A 65 6.41 -3.75 -16.22
CA LEU A 65 7.19 -2.78 -17.00
C LEU A 65 6.33 -1.87 -17.89
N SER A 66 5.07 -2.22 -18.14
CA SER A 66 4.10 -1.40 -18.87
C SER A 66 3.33 -0.41 -18.00
N ILE A 67 3.49 -0.47 -16.67
CA ILE A 67 2.84 0.47 -15.75
C ILE A 67 3.48 1.84 -15.91
N ASP A 68 2.66 2.86 -16.18
CA ASP A 68 3.11 4.25 -16.19
C ASP A 68 3.31 4.72 -14.75
N ALA A 69 4.55 4.63 -14.30
CA ALA A 69 5.01 5.02 -12.97
C ALA A 69 6.15 6.03 -13.10
N THR A 70 6.39 6.82 -12.05
CA THR A 70 7.50 7.78 -12.03
C THR A 70 8.27 7.72 -10.71
N GLY A 71 9.51 8.21 -10.72
CA GLY A 71 10.37 8.25 -9.54
C GLY A 71 10.59 6.87 -8.91
N ALA A 72 10.60 6.83 -7.58
CA ALA A 72 10.90 5.63 -6.82
C ALA A 72 9.96 4.46 -7.12
N GLU A 73 8.68 4.71 -7.39
CA GLU A 73 7.72 3.65 -7.73
C GLU A 73 8.10 2.93 -9.02
N LYS A 74 8.51 3.69 -10.05
CA LYS A 74 8.98 3.12 -11.30
C LYS A 74 10.19 2.23 -11.07
N ASP A 75 11.15 2.71 -10.27
CA ASP A 75 12.40 2.01 -10.04
C ASP A 75 12.17 0.69 -9.31
N VAL A 76 11.33 0.67 -8.26
CA VAL A 76 11.04 -0.56 -7.50
C VAL A 76 10.14 -1.53 -8.25
N ILE A 77 9.14 -1.04 -9.01
CA ILE A 77 8.29 -1.89 -9.86
C ILE A 77 9.14 -2.54 -10.94
N ALA A 78 10.05 -1.79 -11.57
CA ALA A 78 10.97 -2.34 -12.57
C ALA A 78 11.98 -3.31 -11.96
N ALA A 79 12.51 -3.03 -10.76
CA ALA A 79 13.41 -3.92 -10.05
C ALA A 79 12.74 -5.26 -9.74
N TYR A 80 11.54 -5.23 -9.17
CA TYR A 80 10.74 -6.44 -8.92
C TYR A 80 10.44 -7.18 -10.23
N ALA A 81 10.01 -6.47 -11.27
CA ALA A 81 9.74 -7.07 -12.57
C ALA A 81 10.96 -7.81 -13.14
N ASN A 82 12.15 -7.21 -13.07
CA ASN A 82 13.37 -7.82 -13.57
C ASN A 82 13.79 -9.03 -12.73
N ALA A 83 13.62 -8.98 -11.41
CA ALA A 83 13.92 -10.09 -10.52
C ALA A 83 13.09 -11.35 -10.85
N LEU A 84 11.83 -11.20 -11.32
CA LEU A 84 10.98 -12.32 -11.73
C LEU A 84 11.56 -13.18 -12.86
N VAL A 85 12.43 -12.62 -13.70
CA VAL A 85 12.95 -13.28 -14.91
C VAL A 85 14.45 -13.49 -14.88
N ASP A 86 15.12 -13.03 -13.83
CA ASP A 86 16.56 -13.24 -13.63
C ASP A 86 16.80 -14.65 -13.08
N GLU A 87 17.47 -15.49 -13.87
CA GLU A 87 17.78 -16.87 -13.51
C GLU A 87 18.82 -16.99 -12.38
N ASN A 88 19.46 -15.88 -12.00
CA ASN A 88 20.40 -15.82 -10.88
C ASN A 88 19.73 -15.42 -9.55
N ILE A 89 18.47 -14.98 -9.59
CA ILE A 89 17.71 -14.61 -8.41
C ILE A 89 16.92 -15.82 -7.94
N THR A 90 17.29 -16.35 -6.77
CA THR A 90 16.60 -17.47 -6.13
C THR A 90 15.64 -17.03 -5.04
N ASP A 91 15.69 -15.75 -4.66
CA ASP A 91 14.93 -15.15 -3.58
C ASP A 91 14.41 -13.77 -4.03
N LEU A 92 13.09 -13.61 -4.00
CA LEU A 92 12.41 -12.36 -4.37
C LEU A 92 12.14 -11.47 -3.16
N ASP A 93 12.40 -11.93 -1.93
CA ASP A 93 12.11 -11.19 -0.70
C ASP A 93 12.74 -9.79 -0.72
N PRO A 94 14.01 -9.58 -1.13
CA PRO A 94 14.59 -8.24 -1.16
C PRO A 94 13.85 -7.27 -2.11
N ALA A 95 13.38 -7.78 -3.26
CA ALA A 95 12.63 -6.97 -4.22
C ALA A 95 11.19 -6.74 -3.74
N THR A 96 10.60 -7.73 -3.08
CA THR A 96 9.26 -7.67 -2.47
C THR A 96 9.24 -6.66 -1.32
N ASP A 97 10.24 -6.68 -0.46
CA ASP A 97 10.38 -5.77 0.67
C ASP A 97 10.50 -4.32 0.20
N GLU A 98 11.32 -4.08 -0.83
CA GLU A 98 11.49 -2.74 -1.37
C GLU A 98 10.23 -2.26 -2.10
N LEU A 99 9.54 -3.13 -2.82
CA LEU A 99 8.24 -2.84 -3.40
C LEU A 99 7.20 -2.50 -2.32
N ASN A 100 7.12 -3.28 -1.24
CA ASN A 100 6.22 -3.03 -0.12
C ASN A 100 6.58 -1.77 0.67
N ARG A 101 7.86 -1.44 0.80
CA ARG A 101 8.34 -0.22 1.46
C ARG A 101 7.85 1.04 0.72
N VAL A 102 7.77 0.98 -0.61
CA VAL A 102 7.35 2.11 -1.44
C VAL A 102 5.84 2.11 -1.70
N CYS A 103 5.25 0.94 -1.91
CA CYS A 103 3.86 0.78 -2.33
C CYS A 103 2.89 0.39 -1.20
N GLY A 104 3.34 -0.12 -0.06
CA GLY A 104 2.50 -0.67 1.01
C GLY A 104 2.14 0.33 2.13
N GLY A 105 1.97 1.61 1.78
CA GLY A 105 1.73 2.71 2.72
C GLY A 105 0.66 2.47 3.78
#